data_AF-A0A0A2CJM1-F1
#
_entry.id   AF-A0A0A2CJM1-F1
#
_cell.length_a   1.000
_cell.length_b   1.000
_cell.length_c   1.000
_cell.angle_alpha   90.00
_cell.angle_beta   90.00
_cell.angle_gamma   90.00
#
_symmetry.space_group_name_H-M   'P 1'
#
loop_
_entity.id
_entity.type
_entity.pdbx_description
1 polymer ?
#
loop_
_entity_poly.entity_id
_entity_poly.type
_entity_poly.pdbx_seq_one_letter_code
_entity_poly.pdbx_strand_id
1 'polypeptide(L)'
;MLVMLQFSKYQGLGNDFLLIDGREGQLTKQVINPDPAWVRKICDRHFGVGADGLILALPPRADGDLRMQIFNADGSQAEMCGNGIRCLTRFLADIDGDLFAQRWNIETLAGIICPILQEDGQICVDMGSPFLDPESIPTTLTIGAAGLPQGECHLGGTSLNVAAVGMGNPHVIVPVEDLESIPFENWGQSLEKHQAFPAKTNVHFLKIHSPNQLEIRVWERGSGPTLACGTGACASLVAACLLGLSDDNAEVLLPGGVLRISWPGRRGSVFMTGPAEPVFDGVLTPLLTPSHNEVLPQDDQIALVEDIEYSANINSSRMNRDSYLGKDKKTEINSLDMVNDCLNSPLLESVITPAGDSFGYQTGIVLGRDGQI
;
A
#
# COMPACT_ATOMS: atom_id res chain seq x y z
N MET A 1 13.79 25.41 13.06
CA MET A 1 12.69 25.58 12.09
C MET A 1 11.89 24.29 12.12
N LEU A 2 10.59 24.35 12.39
CA LEU A 2 9.74 23.15 12.39
C LEU A 2 9.68 22.63 10.94
N VAL A 3 10.24 21.46 10.68
CA VAL A 3 10.25 20.87 9.34
C VAL A 3 8.89 20.22 9.13
N MET A 4 8.14 20.74 8.16
CA MET A 4 6.91 20.15 7.67
C MET A 4 7.26 19.20 6.53
N LEU A 5 6.85 17.93 6.63
CA LEU A 5 7.18 16.90 5.64
C LEU A 5 5.97 16.64 4.74
N GLN A 6 6.09 16.98 3.46
CA GLN A 6 5.06 16.70 2.46
C GLN A 6 5.02 15.22 2.11
N PHE A 7 3.83 14.71 1.82
CA PHE A 7 3.62 13.38 1.30
C PHE A 7 2.43 13.38 0.34
N SER A 8 2.38 12.36 -0.51
CA SER A 8 1.23 12.05 -1.35
C SER A 8 0.74 10.64 -1.07
N LYS A 9 -0.57 10.46 -1.02
CA LYS A 9 -1.22 9.17 -0.78
C LYS A 9 -1.62 8.56 -2.11
N TYR A 10 -1.18 7.34 -2.38
CA TYR A 10 -1.56 6.59 -3.59
C TYR A 10 -2.09 5.20 -3.21
N GLN A 11 -2.82 4.58 -4.12
CA GLN A 11 -3.28 3.20 -4.00
C GLN A 11 -3.12 2.43 -5.31
N GLY A 12 -2.82 1.12 -5.19
CA GLY A 12 -2.84 0.19 -6.30
C GLY A 12 -3.73 -1.00 -5.96
N LEU A 13 -4.97 -1.00 -6.48
CA LEU A 13 -6.01 -2.00 -6.19
C LEU A 13 -6.31 -2.16 -4.69
N GLY A 14 -6.42 -1.04 -4.00
CA GLY A 14 -6.72 -0.96 -2.57
C GLY A 14 -5.50 -1.05 -1.64
N ASN A 15 -4.34 -1.50 -2.14
CA ASN A 15 -3.10 -1.48 -1.38
C ASN A 15 -2.48 -0.06 -1.41
N ASP A 16 -2.46 0.62 -0.26
CA ASP A 16 -2.30 2.06 -0.17
C ASP A 16 -1.01 2.51 0.53
N PHE A 17 -0.34 3.51 -0.04
CA PHE A 17 1.01 3.94 0.38
C PHE A 17 1.08 5.45 0.61
N LEU A 18 1.92 5.85 1.57
CA LEU A 18 2.42 7.22 1.69
C LEU A 18 3.69 7.32 0.84
N LEU A 19 3.73 8.27 -0.09
CA LEU A 19 4.88 8.52 -0.96
C LEU A 19 5.53 9.85 -0.57
N ILE A 20 6.85 9.85 -0.45
CA ILE A 20 7.63 11.06 -0.14
C ILE A 20 8.73 11.20 -1.20
N ASP A 21 8.75 12.34 -1.88
CA ASP A 21 9.84 12.70 -2.79
C ASP A 21 11.04 13.21 -2.00
N GLY A 22 12.17 12.54 -2.18
CA GLY A 22 13.48 12.90 -1.67
C GLY A 22 14.56 12.86 -2.74
N ARG A 23 14.20 12.84 -4.03
CA ARG A 23 15.13 12.65 -5.16
C ARG A 23 16.19 13.74 -5.27
N GLU A 24 15.95 14.93 -4.73
CA GLU A 24 16.93 16.04 -4.68
C GLU A 24 17.87 15.97 -3.46
N GLY A 25 17.77 14.92 -2.63
CA GLY A 25 18.58 14.77 -1.43
C GLY A 25 18.20 15.71 -0.28
N GLN A 26 16.98 16.25 -0.32
CA GLN A 26 16.44 17.21 0.65
C GLN A 26 15.93 16.58 1.95
N LEU A 27 15.75 15.26 2.00
CA LEU A 27 15.25 14.56 3.19
C LEU A 27 16.33 14.38 4.26
N THR A 28 15.93 14.48 5.53
CA THR A 28 16.84 14.25 6.66
C THR A 28 17.23 12.79 6.79
N LYS A 29 18.34 12.51 7.49
CA LYS A 29 18.79 11.12 7.73
C LYS A 29 17.75 10.28 8.47
N GLN A 30 16.95 10.90 9.34
CA GLN A 30 15.89 10.27 10.11
C GLN A 30 14.70 9.86 9.24
N VAL A 31 14.44 10.56 8.13
CA VAL A 31 13.40 10.16 7.17
C VAL A 31 13.94 9.07 6.25
N ILE A 32 15.19 9.19 5.78
CA ILE A 32 15.80 8.23 4.85
C ILE A 32 16.08 6.87 5.51
N ASN A 33 16.40 6.86 6.81
CA ASN A 33 16.57 5.67 7.64
C ASN A 33 15.60 5.76 8.83
N PRO A 34 14.32 5.50 8.59
CA PRO A 34 13.28 5.71 9.59
C PRO A 34 13.40 4.72 10.76
N ASP A 35 13.12 5.21 11.96
CA ASP A 35 12.78 4.32 13.08
C ASP A 35 11.49 3.57 12.72
N PRO A 36 11.46 2.23 12.80
CA PRO A 36 10.23 1.44 12.63
C PRO A 36 9.04 1.97 13.44
N ALA A 37 9.27 2.53 14.64
CA ALA A 37 8.22 3.13 15.45
C ALA A 37 7.57 4.35 14.79
N TRP A 38 8.34 5.16 14.07
CA TRP A 38 7.82 6.28 13.31
C TRP A 38 6.96 5.82 12.13
N VAL A 39 7.43 4.83 11.37
CA VAL A 39 6.65 4.25 10.26
C VAL A 39 5.31 3.71 10.76
N ARG A 40 5.33 2.93 11.85
CA ARG A 40 4.10 2.45 12.51
C ARG A 40 3.16 3.59 12.87
N LYS A 41 3.69 4.67 13.46
CA LYS A 41 2.90 5.83 13.88
C LYS A 41 2.20 6.52 12.72
N ILE A 42 2.88 6.74 11.59
CA ILE A 42 2.27 7.42 10.43
C ILE A 42 1.34 6.49 9.62
N CYS A 43 1.62 5.18 9.60
CA CYS A 43 0.81 4.19 8.92
C CYS A 43 -0.42 3.74 9.72
N ASP A 44 -0.47 4.03 11.04
CA ASP A 44 -1.65 3.76 11.86
C ASP A 44 -2.89 4.48 11.29
N ARG A 45 -3.97 3.72 11.07
CA ARG A 45 -5.19 4.23 10.41
C ARG A 45 -6.07 5.10 11.30
N HIS A 46 -5.86 5.12 12.62
CA HIS A 46 -6.66 5.90 13.57
C HIS A 46 -5.89 7.11 14.13
N PHE A 47 -4.61 6.92 14.43
CA PHE A 47 -3.75 7.91 15.08
C PHE A 47 -2.69 8.51 14.14
N GLY A 48 -2.53 7.94 12.96
CA GLY A 48 -1.65 8.41 11.89
C GLY A 48 -2.43 8.91 10.67
N VAL A 49 -1.77 8.87 9.52
CA VAL A 49 -2.40 9.13 8.23
C VAL A 49 -3.16 7.89 7.74
N GLY A 50 -2.66 6.70 8.09
CA GLY A 50 -3.22 5.41 7.66
C GLY A 50 -2.65 4.96 6.33
N ALA A 51 -1.94 3.83 6.29
CA ALA A 51 -1.40 3.21 5.07
C ALA A 51 -0.96 1.77 5.31
N ASP A 52 -0.86 0.99 4.24
CA ASP A 52 -0.17 -0.31 4.26
C ASP A 52 1.36 -0.15 4.27
N GLY A 53 1.87 1.02 3.89
CA GLY A 53 3.30 1.33 4.00
C GLY A 53 3.71 2.74 3.58
N LEU A 54 5.00 3.00 3.75
CA LEU A 54 5.71 4.22 3.34
C LEU A 54 6.67 3.89 2.19
N ILE A 55 6.67 4.71 1.15
CA ILE A 55 7.58 4.64 0.02
C ILE A 55 8.36 5.96 -0.07
N LEU A 56 9.68 5.86 -0.18
CA LEU A 56 10.58 6.98 -0.38
C LEU A 56 11.17 6.90 -1.78
N ALA A 57 11.02 7.97 -2.57
CA ALA A 57 11.75 8.18 -3.81
C ALA A 57 13.05 8.93 -3.49
N LEU A 58 14.20 8.33 -3.73
CA LEU A 58 15.50 8.82 -3.25
C LEU A 58 16.50 8.95 -4.41
N PRO A 59 17.61 9.69 -4.22
CA PRO A 59 18.65 9.75 -5.22
C PRO A 59 19.22 8.34 -5.47
N PRO A 60 19.59 8.02 -6.73
CA PRO A 60 20.19 6.74 -7.07
C PRO A 60 21.55 6.56 -6.37
N ARG A 61 21.96 5.31 -6.16
CA ARG A 61 23.30 4.97 -5.64
C ARG A 61 24.25 4.49 -6.73
N ALA A 62 23.73 4.00 -7.83
CA ALA A 62 24.47 3.48 -8.97
C ALA A 62 23.88 4.09 -10.26
N ASP A 63 23.75 3.29 -11.33
CA ASP A 63 23.35 3.75 -12.67
C ASP A 63 21.81 3.80 -12.87
N GLY A 64 21.02 3.79 -11.80
CA GLY A 64 19.57 3.97 -11.88
C GLY A 64 19.13 5.43 -12.00
N ASP A 65 17.87 5.65 -12.36
CA ASP A 65 17.28 7.00 -12.42
C ASP A 65 16.93 7.52 -11.01
N LEU A 66 16.51 6.61 -10.13
CA LEU A 66 16.23 6.86 -8.72
C LEU A 66 16.29 5.56 -7.90
N ARG A 67 16.21 5.70 -6.58
CA ARG A 67 16.13 4.58 -5.64
C ARG A 67 14.82 4.58 -4.87
N MET A 68 14.17 3.43 -4.80
CA MET A 68 12.99 3.21 -3.97
C MET A 68 13.39 2.56 -2.65
N GLN A 69 12.88 3.10 -1.54
CA GLN A 69 12.80 2.36 -0.28
C GLN A 69 11.34 2.20 0.10
N ILE A 70 10.95 1.01 0.54
CA ILE A 70 9.60 0.71 1.00
C ILE A 70 9.64 0.12 2.41
N PHE A 71 8.77 0.63 3.27
CA PHE A 71 8.56 0.15 4.63
C PHE A 71 7.10 -0.26 4.79
N ASN A 72 6.87 -1.45 5.32
CA ASN A 72 5.54 -1.92 5.66
C ASN A 72 4.99 -1.13 6.86
N ALA A 73 3.67 -1.20 7.08
CA ALA A 73 3.01 -0.54 8.20
C ALA A 73 3.57 -0.94 9.58
N ASP A 74 4.19 -2.11 9.73
CA ASP A 74 4.84 -2.56 10.97
C ASP A 74 6.26 -1.95 11.19
N GLY A 75 6.76 -1.22 10.19
CA GLY A 75 8.07 -0.58 10.15
C GLY A 75 9.20 -1.46 9.61
N SER A 76 8.93 -2.71 9.21
CA SER A 76 9.90 -3.54 8.50
C SER A 76 10.15 -3.03 7.09
N GLN A 77 11.40 -3.13 6.61
CA GLN A 77 11.74 -2.77 5.24
C GLN A 77 11.44 -3.95 4.31
N ALA A 78 10.69 -3.70 3.23
CA ALA A 78 10.40 -4.71 2.21
C ALA A 78 11.40 -4.60 1.05
N GLU A 79 11.65 -5.72 0.36
CA GLU A 79 12.60 -5.73 -0.75
C GLU A 79 12.01 -5.09 -2.02
N MET A 80 10.75 -5.41 -2.31
CA MET A 80 9.97 -4.92 -3.45
C MET A 80 8.47 -5.08 -3.15
N CYS A 81 7.63 -4.23 -3.75
CA CYS A 81 6.18 -4.40 -3.79
C CYS A 81 5.64 -4.01 -5.17
N GLY A 82 4.97 -4.94 -5.85
CA GLY A 82 4.45 -4.73 -7.20
C GLY A 82 3.39 -3.62 -7.28
N ASN A 83 2.56 -3.45 -6.25
CA ASN A 83 1.62 -2.33 -6.17
C ASN A 83 2.33 -1.01 -5.83
N GLY A 84 3.28 -1.07 -4.89
CA GLY A 84 4.06 0.08 -4.45
C GLY A 84 4.87 0.70 -5.59
N ILE A 85 5.50 -0.11 -6.45
CA ILE A 85 6.27 0.42 -7.57
C ILE A 85 5.38 1.02 -8.66
N ARG A 86 4.16 0.50 -8.89
CA ARG A 86 3.17 1.16 -9.76
C ARG A 86 2.73 2.51 -9.19
N CYS A 87 2.48 2.56 -7.88
CA CYS A 87 2.16 3.82 -7.18
C CYS A 87 3.29 4.83 -7.30
N LEU A 88 4.53 4.41 -7.08
CA LEU A 88 5.71 5.27 -7.25
C LEU A 88 5.81 5.76 -8.70
N THR A 89 5.63 4.89 -9.69
CA THR A 89 5.68 5.27 -11.10
C THR A 89 4.63 6.32 -11.45
N ARG A 90 3.38 6.13 -11.00
CA ARG A 90 2.32 7.13 -11.19
C ARG A 90 2.67 8.46 -10.53
N PHE A 91 3.14 8.41 -9.28
CA PHE A 91 3.59 9.60 -8.57
C PHE A 91 4.70 10.36 -9.29
N LEU A 92 5.70 9.65 -9.85
CA LEU A 92 6.75 10.27 -10.66
C LEU A 92 6.19 10.92 -11.93
N ALA A 93 5.24 10.27 -12.60
CA ALA A 93 4.57 10.84 -13.76
C ALA A 93 3.76 12.10 -13.39
N ASP A 94 3.10 12.11 -12.23
CA ASP A 94 2.31 13.24 -11.76
C ASP A 94 3.17 14.48 -11.44
N ILE A 95 4.40 14.28 -10.93
CA ILE A 95 5.32 15.37 -10.57
C ILE A 95 6.25 15.80 -11.72
N ASP A 96 6.70 14.86 -12.56
CA ASP A 96 7.63 15.14 -13.67
C ASP A 96 6.89 15.48 -14.98
N GLY A 97 5.59 15.16 -15.06
CA GLY A 97 4.74 15.27 -16.24
C GLY A 97 4.54 13.92 -16.95
N ASP A 98 3.33 13.72 -17.50
CA ASP A 98 2.93 12.48 -18.18
C ASP A 98 3.51 12.43 -19.61
N LEU A 99 4.73 11.88 -19.72
CA LEU A 99 5.38 11.66 -21.01
C LEU A 99 5.07 10.25 -21.54
N PHE A 100 4.80 10.18 -22.85
CA PHE A 100 4.49 8.92 -23.51
C PHE A 100 5.60 7.87 -23.34
N ALA A 101 5.19 6.65 -22.95
CA ALA A 101 6.06 5.48 -22.78
C ALA A 101 7.25 5.71 -21.84
N GLN A 102 7.10 6.63 -20.88
CA GLN A 102 8.15 6.95 -19.92
C GLN A 102 8.50 5.72 -19.08
N ARG A 103 9.80 5.55 -18.86
CA ARG A 103 10.38 4.45 -18.11
C ARG A 103 11.29 5.02 -17.05
N TRP A 104 11.34 4.34 -15.92
CA TRP A 104 12.27 4.67 -14.85
C TRP A 104 13.04 3.42 -14.46
N ASN A 105 14.36 3.50 -14.41
CA ASN A 105 15.21 2.46 -13.85
C ASN A 105 15.29 2.68 -12.34
N ILE A 106 14.42 2.01 -11.60
CA ILE A 106 14.26 2.19 -10.16
C ILE A 106 15.12 1.16 -9.42
N GLU A 107 16.11 1.63 -8.67
CA GLU A 107 16.89 0.78 -7.78
C GLU A 107 16.04 0.34 -6.58
N THR A 108 15.92 -0.97 -6.37
CA THR A 108 15.26 -1.59 -5.21
C THR A 108 16.22 -2.56 -4.52
N LEU A 109 15.83 -3.13 -3.38
CA LEU A 109 16.62 -4.20 -2.75
C LEU A 109 16.58 -5.51 -3.59
N ALA A 110 15.56 -5.67 -4.45
CA ALA A 110 15.45 -6.78 -5.40
C ALA A 110 16.21 -6.53 -6.72
N GLY A 111 16.99 -5.44 -6.82
CA GLY A 111 17.67 -5.00 -8.03
C GLY A 111 16.96 -3.86 -8.75
N ILE A 112 17.38 -3.57 -9.99
CA ILE A 112 16.77 -2.51 -10.81
C ILE A 112 15.47 -3.04 -11.43
N ILE A 113 14.37 -2.34 -11.21
CA ILE A 113 13.07 -2.61 -11.83
C ILE A 113 12.72 -1.46 -12.78
N CYS A 114 12.18 -1.79 -13.95
CA CYS A 114 11.87 -0.83 -15.01
C CYS A 114 10.36 -0.78 -15.28
N PRO A 115 9.56 -0.07 -14.46
CA PRO A 115 8.16 0.19 -14.77
C PRO A 115 8.03 1.14 -15.97
N ILE A 116 6.96 0.93 -16.74
CA ILE A 116 6.66 1.65 -17.98
C ILE A 116 5.23 2.20 -17.89
N LEU A 117 5.11 3.53 -17.97
CA LEU A 117 3.80 4.19 -18.11
C LEU A 117 3.26 3.95 -19.53
N GLN A 118 2.05 3.41 -19.62
CA GLN A 118 1.36 3.11 -20.88
C GLN A 118 0.51 4.31 -21.34
N GLU A 119 0.07 4.31 -22.60
CA GLU A 119 -0.77 5.38 -23.19
C GLU A 119 -2.11 5.56 -22.47
N ASP A 120 -2.66 4.47 -21.93
CA ASP A 120 -3.92 4.45 -21.20
C ASP A 120 -3.75 4.84 -19.71
N GLY A 121 -2.55 5.27 -19.31
CA GLY A 121 -2.21 5.65 -17.94
C GLY A 121 -1.93 4.47 -17.00
N GLN A 122 -2.02 3.22 -17.48
CA GLN A 122 -1.65 2.06 -16.68
C GLN A 122 -0.13 1.91 -16.57
N ILE A 123 0.33 1.20 -15.54
CA ILE A 123 1.75 0.93 -15.34
C ILE A 123 2.02 -0.55 -15.60
N CYS A 124 2.88 -0.81 -16.58
CA CYS A 124 3.43 -2.13 -16.87
C CYS A 124 4.74 -2.33 -16.12
N VAL A 125 4.88 -3.46 -15.44
CA VAL A 125 6.06 -3.83 -14.65
C VAL A 125 6.57 -5.18 -15.14
N ASP A 126 7.86 -5.26 -15.45
CA ASP A 126 8.56 -6.54 -15.61
C ASP A 126 8.75 -7.18 -14.23
N MET A 127 8.06 -8.31 -13.99
CA MET A 127 8.05 -9.04 -12.74
C MET A 127 9.13 -10.14 -12.68
N GLY A 128 9.98 -10.21 -13.70
CA GLY A 128 10.98 -11.25 -13.85
C GLY A 128 10.40 -12.59 -14.31
N SER A 129 11.28 -13.57 -14.46
CA SER A 129 10.90 -14.93 -14.85
C SER A 129 10.33 -15.72 -13.65
N PRO A 130 9.33 -16.60 -13.87
CA PRO A 130 8.81 -17.43 -12.80
C PRO A 130 9.80 -18.56 -12.45
N PHE A 131 9.86 -18.91 -11.17
CA PHE A 131 10.55 -20.10 -10.68
C PHE A 131 9.58 -21.29 -10.74
N LEU A 132 10.03 -22.40 -11.33
CA LEU A 132 9.23 -23.60 -11.59
C LEU A 132 9.89 -24.89 -11.05
N ASP A 133 11.03 -24.78 -10.39
CA ASP A 133 11.68 -25.88 -9.69
C ASP A 133 11.25 -25.92 -8.21
N PRO A 134 11.00 -27.12 -7.63
CA PRO A 134 10.53 -27.24 -6.26
C PRO A 134 11.45 -26.59 -5.20
N GLU A 135 12.77 -26.62 -5.42
CA GLU A 135 13.77 -26.12 -4.47
C GLU A 135 13.73 -24.59 -4.37
N SER A 136 13.60 -23.88 -5.49
CA SER A 136 13.49 -22.41 -5.51
C SER A 136 12.12 -21.90 -5.02
N ILE A 137 11.07 -22.73 -5.04
CA ILE A 137 9.71 -22.41 -4.54
C ILE A 137 9.51 -22.85 -3.06
N PRO A 138 10.57 -23.28 -2.38
CA PRO A 138 10.52 -24.29 -1.30
C PRO A 138 9.21 -25.10 -1.17
N THR A 139 9.00 -26.08 -2.05
CA THR A 139 7.88 -27.04 -1.96
C THR A 139 8.34 -28.50 -2.04
N THR A 140 7.59 -29.40 -1.42
CA THR A 140 7.81 -30.86 -1.54
C THR A 140 7.01 -31.48 -2.69
N LEU A 141 6.21 -30.69 -3.43
CA LEU A 141 5.51 -31.16 -4.62
C LEU A 141 6.52 -31.52 -5.71
N THR A 142 6.24 -32.58 -6.47
CA THR A 142 7.07 -33.00 -7.60
C THR A 142 6.59 -32.34 -8.88
N ILE A 143 7.50 -32.19 -9.85
CA ILE A 143 7.17 -31.66 -11.17
C ILE A 143 6.24 -32.65 -11.88
N GLY A 144 5.03 -32.19 -12.22
CA GLY A 144 4.04 -32.99 -12.95
C GLY A 144 4.13 -32.82 -14.47
N ALA A 145 3.16 -33.38 -15.20
CA ALA A 145 3.14 -33.41 -16.66
C ALA A 145 3.10 -32.01 -17.32
N ALA A 146 2.54 -31.01 -16.63
CA ALA A 146 2.52 -29.62 -17.07
C ALA A 146 3.88 -28.90 -16.89
N GLY A 147 4.88 -29.59 -16.32
CA GLY A 147 6.25 -29.08 -16.13
C GLY A 147 6.38 -28.01 -15.05
N LEU A 148 5.51 -28.06 -14.04
CA LEU A 148 5.59 -27.29 -12.78
C LEU A 148 5.28 -28.23 -11.60
N PRO A 149 5.66 -27.87 -10.36
CA PRO A 149 5.34 -28.66 -9.19
C PRO A 149 3.83 -28.67 -8.97
N GLN A 150 3.22 -29.86 -8.95
CA GLN A 150 1.77 -30.01 -8.82
C GLN A 150 1.43 -31.32 -8.14
N GLY A 151 0.23 -31.41 -7.58
CA GLY A 151 -0.26 -32.62 -6.93
C GLY A 151 -1.54 -32.37 -6.13
N GLU A 152 -1.80 -33.26 -5.18
CA GLU A 152 -2.96 -33.16 -4.30
C GLU A 152 -2.54 -32.80 -2.87
N CYS A 153 -3.15 -31.76 -2.31
CA CYS A 153 -3.04 -31.44 -0.89
C CYS A 153 -4.32 -31.90 -0.16
N HIS A 154 -4.13 -32.64 0.94
CA HIS A 154 -5.22 -33.21 1.71
C HIS A 154 -5.52 -32.34 2.93
N LEU A 155 -6.69 -31.72 2.95
CA LEU A 155 -7.16 -30.86 4.03
C LEU A 155 -8.32 -31.56 4.75
N GLY A 156 -7.98 -32.35 5.77
CA GLY A 156 -8.96 -33.18 6.47
C GLY A 156 -9.60 -34.20 5.52
N GLY A 157 -10.90 -34.07 5.25
CA GLY A 157 -11.66 -34.95 4.36
C GLY A 157 -11.74 -34.50 2.90
N THR A 158 -11.08 -33.42 2.51
CA THR A 158 -11.07 -32.89 1.13
C THR A 158 -9.69 -33.02 0.51
N SER A 159 -9.61 -33.48 -0.73
CA SER A 159 -8.39 -33.42 -1.55
C SER A 159 -8.51 -32.27 -2.55
N LEU A 160 -7.48 -31.44 -2.64
CA LEU A 160 -7.41 -30.29 -3.55
C LEU A 160 -6.26 -30.46 -4.53
N ASN A 161 -6.55 -30.32 -5.82
CA ASN A 161 -5.52 -30.20 -6.84
C ASN A 161 -4.83 -28.85 -6.72
N VAL A 162 -3.51 -28.86 -6.68
CA VAL A 162 -2.69 -27.66 -6.50
C VAL A 162 -1.52 -27.63 -7.48
N ALA A 163 -1.10 -26.42 -7.84
CA ALA A 163 0.12 -26.17 -8.59
C ALA A 163 0.92 -25.04 -7.92
N ALA A 164 2.25 -25.16 -7.86
CA ALA A 164 3.11 -24.18 -7.23
C ALA A 164 3.94 -23.41 -8.27
N VAL A 165 4.08 -22.10 -8.05
CA VAL A 165 4.88 -21.19 -8.87
C VAL A 165 5.59 -20.20 -7.94
N GLY A 166 6.84 -19.87 -8.23
CA GLY A 166 7.57 -18.83 -7.51
C GLY A 166 7.67 -17.55 -8.35
N MET A 167 7.49 -16.40 -7.72
CA MET A 167 7.70 -15.06 -8.31
C MET A 167 8.64 -14.22 -7.44
N GLY A 168 9.66 -14.87 -6.86
CA GLY A 168 10.50 -14.35 -5.78
C GLY A 168 10.02 -14.78 -4.39
N ASN A 169 8.73 -15.09 -4.26
CA ASN A 169 8.10 -15.71 -3.10
C ASN A 169 7.20 -16.90 -3.53
N PRO A 170 6.90 -17.85 -2.62
CA PRO A 170 6.12 -19.04 -2.94
C PRO A 170 4.63 -18.74 -3.11
N HIS A 171 4.04 -19.30 -4.16
CA HIS A 171 2.61 -19.27 -4.43
C HIS A 171 2.08 -20.68 -4.75
N VAL A 172 0.91 -21.00 -4.20
CA VAL A 172 0.14 -22.19 -4.56
C VAL A 172 -1.18 -21.75 -5.16
N ILE A 173 -1.50 -22.31 -6.32
CA ILE A 173 -2.71 -22.06 -7.09
C ILE A 173 -3.61 -23.27 -6.95
N VAL A 174 -4.87 -23.02 -6.63
CA VAL A 174 -5.93 -24.04 -6.47
C VAL A 174 -7.04 -23.71 -7.46
N PRO A 175 -7.09 -24.36 -8.63
CA PRO A 175 -8.21 -24.22 -9.55
C PRO A 175 -9.51 -24.69 -8.89
N VAL A 176 -10.56 -23.88 -8.97
CA VAL A 176 -11.88 -24.15 -8.41
C VAL A 176 -12.99 -23.74 -9.38
N GLU A 177 -14.14 -24.40 -9.30
CA GLU A 177 -15.30 -24.08 -10.13
C GLU A 177 -15.97 -22.76 -9.70
N ASP A 178 -16.06 -22.54 -8.39
CA ASP A 178 -16.75 -21.38 -7.83
C ASP A 178 -16.12 -20.85 -6.55
N LEU A 179 -15.68 -19.59 -6.59
CA LEU A 179 -14.98 -18.90 -5.49
C LEU A 179 -15.91 -18.53 -4.33
N GLU A 180 -17.23 -18.48 -4.53
CA GLU A 180 -18.19 -18.18 -3.47
C GLU A 180 -18.52 -19.41 -2.63
N SER A 181 -18.43 -20.60 -3.22
CA SER A 181 -18.77 -21.86 -2.55
C SER A 181 -17.67 -22.46 -1.67
N ILE A 182 -16.42 -22.00 -1.83
CA ILE A 182 -15.28 -22.58 -1.10
C ILE A 182 -15.25 -22.12 0.36
N PRO A 183 -14.80 -22.97 1.30
CA PRO A 183 -14.53 -22.57 2.69
C PRO A 183 -13.20 -21.81 2.75
N PHE A 184 -13.19 -20.61 2.16
CA PHE A 184 -12.01 -19.82 1.81
C PHE A 184 -11.02 -19.65 2.97
N GLU A 185 -11.50 -19.22 4.15
CA GLU A 185 -10.62 -18.96 5.30
C GLU A 185 -9.98 -20.25 5.81
N ASN A 186 -10.76 -21.33 5.90
CA ASN A 186 -10.28 -22.61 6.40
C ASN A 186 -9.25 -23.23 5.44
N TRP A 187 -9.52 -23.19 4.14
CA TRP A 187 -8.60 -23.71 3.13
C TRP A 187 -7.34 -22.84 3.02
N GLY A 188 -7.50 -21.52 2.98
CA GLY A 188 -6.39 -20.57 2.92
C GLY A 188 -5.41 -20.76 4.09
N GLN A 189 -5.92 -20.75 5.32
CA GLN A 189 -5.09 -20.94 6.52
C GLN A 189 -4.39 -22.31 6.55
N SER A 190 -5.09 -23.35 6.10
CA SER A 190 -4.54 -24.72 6.11
C SER A 190 -3.47 -24.91 5.04
N LEU A 191 -3.69 -24.40 3.83
CA LEU A 191 -2.73 -24.48 2.73
C LEU A 191 -1.50 -23.61 2.96
N GLU A 192 -1.67 -22.42 3.54
CA GLU A 192 -0.55 -21.53 3.90
C GLU A 192 0.51 -22.29 4.71
N LYS A 193 0.09 -23.17 5.62
CA LYS A 193 0.93 -23.91 6.55
C LYS A 193 1.05 -25.40 6.22
N HIS A 194 0.57 -25.81 5.05
CA HIS A 194 0.54 -27.24 4.69
C HIS A 194 1.97 -27.78 4.59
N GLN A 195 2.16 -29.05 5.00
CA GLN A 195 3.48 -29.71 5.03
C GLN A 195 4.23 -29.68 3.69
N ALA A 196 3.51 -29.55 2.58
CA ALA A 196 4.08 -29.44 1.25
C ALA A 196 4.80 -28.11 0.98
N PHE A 197 4.66 -27.12 1.87
CA PHE A 197 5.25 -25.79 1.77
C PHE A 197 6.03 -25.44 3.05
N PRO A 198 7.26 -25.96 3.22
CA PRO A 198 8.06 -25.74 4.43
C PRO A 198 8.29 -24.27 4.80
N ALA A 199 8.38 -23.38 3.80
CA ALA A 199 8.53 -21.94 3.98
C ALA A 199 7.19 -21.18 4.07
N LYS A 200 6.08 -21.92 4.28
CA LYS A 200 4.70 -21.50 4.04
C LYS A 200 4.50 -21.02 2.59
N THR A 201 3.27 -20.68 2.21
CA THR A 201 2.99 -20.18 0.86
C THR A 201 1.85 -19.18 0.86
N ASN A 202 1.83 -18.28 -0.12
CA ASN A 202 0.62 -17.56 -0.49
C ASN A 202 -0.31 -18.51 -1.24
N VAL A 203 -1.61 -18.43 -1.01
CA VAL A 203 -2.62 -19.33 -1.56
C VAL A 203 -3.58 -18.54 -2.43
N HIS A 204 -3.78 -19.00 -3.67
CA HIS A 204 -4.68 -18.39 -4.64
C HIS A 204 -5.71 -19.40 -5.11
N PHE A 205 -6.98 -19.14 -4.82
CA PHE A 205 -8.06 -19.90 -5.41
C PHE A 205 -8.40 -19.28 -6.75
N LEU A 206 -8.34 -20.06 -7.82
CA LEU A 206 -8.42 -19.60 -9.19
C LEU A 206 -9.68 -20.13 -9.87
N LYS A 207 -10.54 -19.23 -10.33
CA LYS A 207 -11.65 -19.53 -11.24
C LYS A 207 -11.30 -19.07 -12.64
N ILE A 208 -11.61 -19.90 -13.62
CA ILE A 208 -11.38 -19.61 -15.03
C ILE A 208 -12.72 -19.28 -15.67
N HIS A 209 -12.89 -18.04 -16.14
CA HIS A 209 -14.09 -17.62 -16.87
C HIS A 209 -13.94 -17.85 -18.37
N SER A 210 -12.74 -17.56 -18.89
CA SER A 210 -12.33 -17.80 -20.27
C SER A 210 -10.80 -17.93 -20.33
N PRO A 211 -10.21 -18.37 -21.46
CA PRO A 211 -8.76 -18.44 -21.61
C PRO A 211 -8.01 -17.11 -21.40
N ASN A 212 -8.69 -15.97 -21.46
CA ASN A 212 -8.11 -14.64 -21.27
C ASN A 212 -8.72 -13.86 -20.08
N GLN A 213 -9.54 -14.51 -19.25
CA GLN A 213 -10.14 -13.90 -18.07
C GLN A 213 -10.18 -14.90 -16.90
N LEU A 214 -9.41 -14.57 -15.88
CA LEU A 214 -9.18 -15.35 -14.67
C LEU A 214 -9.68 -14.55 -13.46
N GLU A 215 -10.16 -15.20 -12.43
CA GLU A 215 -10.52 -14.55 -11.17
C GLU A 215 -9.86 -15.28 -10.01
N ILE A 216 -9.30 -14.51 -9.06
CA ILE A 216 -8.64 -15.08 -7.89
C ILE A 216 -9.13 -14.49 -6.57
N ARG A 217 -9.19 -15.35 -5.55
CA ARG A 217 -9.20 -14.93 -4.13
C ARG A 217 -7.89 -15.30 -3.48
N VAL A 218 -7.33 -14.35 -2.73
CA VAL A 218 -5.98 -14.45 -2.20
C VAL A 218 -5.97 -14.60 -0.69
N TRP A 219 -5.23 -15.60 -0.21
CA TRP A 219 -4.78 -15.68 1.17
C TRP A 219 -3.25 -15.54 1.21
N GLU A 220 -2.77 -14.40 1.69
CA GLU A 220 -1.34 -14.11 1.76
C GLU A 220 -0.68 -14.71 3.00
N ARG A 221 0.55 -15.18 2.80
CA ARG A 221 1.39 -15.76 3.85
C ARG A 221 1.61 -14.74 4.96
N GLY A 222 1.16 -15.06 6.17
CA GLY A 222 1.28 -14.20 7.34
C GLY A 222 0.28 -13.04 7.44
N SER A 223 -0.48 -12.75 6.37
CA SER A 223 -1.44 -11.63 6.35
C SER A 223 -2.90 -12.08 6.31
N GLY A 224 -3.18 -13.26 5.73
CA GLY A 224 -4.56 -13.73 5.51
C GLY A 224 -5.20 -13.11 4.26
N PRO A 225 -6.52 -12.86 4.23
CA PRO A 225 -7.17 -12.29 3.06
C PRO A 225 -6.65 -10.91 2.69
N THR A 226 -6.29 -10.71 1.42
CA THR A 226 -5.91 -9.40 0.88
C THR A 226 -6.74 -9.03 -0.34
N LEU A 227 -6.83 -7.73 -0.64
CA LEU A 227 -7.58 -7.21 -1.78
C LEU A 227 -6.84 -7.45 -3.11
N ALA A 228 -5.51 -7.43 -3.09
CA ALA A 228 -4.71 -7.63 -4.29
C ALA A 228 -3.32 -8.17 -3.96
N CYS A 229 -2.82 -9.09 -4.79
CA CYS A 229 -1.47 -9.63 -4.74
C CYS A 229 -0.88 -9.71 -6.15
N GLY A 230 0.02 -8.78 -6.50
CA GLY A 230 0.58 -8.69 -7.86
C GLY A 230 1.39 -9.93 -8.27
N THR A 231 2.29 -10.41 -7.41
CA THR A 231 3.03 -11.66 -7.67
C THR A 231 2.12 -12.88 -7.71
N GLY A 232 1.03 -12.85 -6.93
CA GLY A 232 -0.01 -13.87 -6.96
C GLY A 232 -0.82 -13.93 -8.26
N ALA A 233 -1.19 -12.78 -8.82
CA ALA A 233 -1.80 -12.70 -10.14
C ALA A 233 -0.86 -13.24 -11.23
N CYS A 234 0.42 -12.87 -11.17
CA CYS A 234 1.46 -13.39 -12.07
C CYS A 234 1.58 -14.92 -11.99
N ALA A 235 1.71 -15.45 -10.77
CA ALA A 235 1.81 -16.87 -10.52
C ALA A 235 0.55 -17.63 -10.98
N SER A 236 -0.63 -17.03 -10.82
CA SER A 236 -1.91 -17.60 -11.25
C SER A 236 -2.01 -17.73 -12.75
N LEU A 237 -1.63 -16.71 -13.52
CA LEU A 237 -1.56 -16.82 -14.99
C LEU A 237 -0.56 -17.90 -15.40
N VAL A 238 0.65 -17.89 -14.85
CA VAL A 238 1.70 -18.86 -15.19
C VAL A 238 1.23 -20.30 -14.96
N ALA A 239 0.61 -20.57 -13.81
CA ALA A 239 0.06 -21.88 -13.50
C ALA A 239 -1.07 -22.25 -14.49
N ALA A 240 -2.01 -21.33 -14.76
CA ALA A 240 -3.11 -21.57 -15.68
C ALA A 240 -2.62 -21.87 -17.11
N CYS A 241 -1.63 -21.13 -17.61
CA CYS A 241 -0.99 -21.38 -18.91
C CYS A 241 -0.38 -22.79 -18.98
N LEU A 242 0.41 -23.17 -17.97
CA LEU A 242 1.10 -24.46 -17.95
C LEU A 242 0.14 -25.64 -17.80
N LEU A 243 -0.98 -25.44 -17.09
CA LEU A 243 -2.06 -26.41 -16.95
C LEU A 243 -2.97 -26.49 -18.19
N GLY A 244 -2.78 -25.62 -19.19
CA GLY A 244 -3.61 -25.58 -20.40
C GLY A 244 -5.01 -24.99 -20.17
N LEU A 245 -5.16 -24.15 -19.15
CA LEU A 245 -6.42 -23.53 -18.74
C LEU A 245 -6.58 -22.09 -19.24
N SER A 246 -5.49 -21.44 -19.64
CA SER A 246 -5.43 -20.02 -20.02
C SER A 246 -4.47 -19.82 -21.21
N ASP A 247 -4.74 -18.77 -21.98
CA ASP A 247 -3.79 -18.16 -22.90
C ASP A 247 -2.68 -17.45 -22.11
N ASP A 248 -1.63 -17.03 -22.82
CA ASP A 248 -0.43 -16.38 -22.27
C ASP A 248 -0.61 -14.89 -21.92
N ASN A 249 -1.81 -14.35 -22.12
CA ASN A 249 -2.20 -12.99 -21.77
C ASN A 249 -3.65 -12.98 -21.30
N ALA A 250 -3.88 -12.57 -20.05
CA ALA A 250 -5.21 -12.56 -19.45
C ALA A 250 -5.41 -11.39 -18.49
N GLU A 251 -6.66 -11.00 -18.33
CA GLU A 251 -7.11 -10.22 -17.18
C GLU A 251 -7.25 -11.16 -15.98
N VAL A 252 -6.65 -10.76 -14.86
CA VAL A 252 -6.80 -11.41 -13.56
C VAL A 252 -7.60 -10.47 -12.68
N LEU A 253 -8.82 -10.88 -12.36
CA LEU A 253 -9.74 -10.20 -11.47
C LEU A 253 -9.36 -10.55 -10.03
N LEU A 254 -9.03 -9.54 -9.23
CA LEU A 254 -8.80 -9.62 -7.79
C LEU A 254 -9.92 -8.86 -7.06
N PRO A 255 -10.12 -9.09 -5.74
CA PRO A 255 -11.12 -8.34 -4.98
C PRO A 255 -10.94 -6.81 -5.05
N GLY A 256 -9.70 -6.34 -5.16
CA GLY A 256 -9.34 -4.92 -5.27
C GLY A 256 -9.40 -4.35 -6.69
N GLY A 257 -9.66 -5.17 -7.72
CA GLY A 257 -9.76 -4.77 -9.11
C GLY A 257 -8.93 -5.65 -10.05
N VAL A 258 -8.64 -5.15 -11.25
CA VAL A 258 -8.11 -5.98 -12.36
C VAL A 258 -6.63 -5.70 -12.62
N LEU A 259 -5.86 -6.76 -12.86
CA LEU A 259 -4.52 -6.71 -13.43
C LEU A 259 -4.50 -7.43 -14.77
N ARG A 260 -3.82 -6.87 -15.78
CA ARG A 260 -3.52 -7.59 -17.02
C ARG A 260 -2.14 -8.22 -16.88
N ILE A 261 -2.07 -9.54 -16.98
CA ILE A 261 -0.83 -10.28 -16.89
C ILE A 261 -0.53 -10.88 -18.27
N SER A 262 0.72 -10.80 -18.71
CA SER A 262 1.19 -11.49 -19.91
C SER A 262 2.50 -12.21 -19.65
N TRP A 263 2.66 -13.41 -20.19
CA TRP A 263 3.85 -14.22 -20.02
C TRP A 263 4.17 -15.01 -21.30
N PRO A 264 5.17 -14.61 -22.10
CA PRO A 264 5.49 -15.23 -23.40
C PRO A 264 6.08 -16.65 -23.29
N GLY A 265 5.99 -17.27 -22.12
CA GLY A 265 6.44 -18.64 -21.84
C GLY A 265 7.74 -18.72 -21.05
N ARG A 266 8.20 -19.96 -20.82
CA ARG A 266 9.26 -20.35 -19.86
C ARG A 266 10.59 -19.62 -19.92
N ARG A 267 10.90 -18.95 -21.03
CA ARG A 267 12.17 -18.23 -21.23
C ARG A 267 12.03 -16.71 -21.07
N GLY A 268 10.83 -16.20 -20.86
CA GLY A 268 10.56 -14.78 -20.73
C GLY A 268 10.06 -14.40 -19.35
N SER A 269 10.15 -13.11 -19.07
CA SER A 269 9.56 -12.49 -17.89
C SER A 269 8.04 -12.48 -17.94
N VAL A 270 7.42 -12.48 -16.76
CA VAL A 270 6.01 -12.13 -16.60
C VAL A 270 5.90 -10.61 -16.55
N PHE A 271 4.97 -10.04 -17.32
CA PHE A 271 4.65 -8.63 -17.26
C PHE A 271 3.31 -8.44 -16.59
N MET A 272 3.27 -7.52 -15.63
CA MET A 272 2.06 -7.14 -14.91
C MET A 272 1.71 -5.70 -15.23
N THR A 273 0.54 -5.48 -15.82
CA THR A 273 -0.02 -4.16 -16.07
C THR A 273 -1.20 -3.90 -15.14
N GLY A 274 -1.23 -2.74 -14.51
CA GLY A 274 -2.37 -2.36 -13.66
C GLY A 274 -2.40 -0.87 -13.34
N PRO A 275 -3.50 -0.40 -12.74
CA PRO A 275 -3.62 1.00 -12.35
C PRO A 275 -2.80 1.29 -11.09
N ALA A 276 -2.56 2.58 -10.89
CA ALA A 276 -2.26 3.19 -9.61
C ALA A 276 -2.87 4.59 -9.60
N GLU A 277 -3.45 4.99 -8.48
CA GLU A 277 -4.29 6.19 -8.40
C GLU A 277 -3.84 7.10 -7.24
N PRO A 278 -3.74 8.42 -7.47
CA PRO A 278 -3.60 9.38 -6.39
C PRO A 278 -4.89 9.43 -5.56
N VAL A 279 -4.73 9.58 -4.25
CA VAL A 279 -5.86 9.70 -3.31
C VAL A 279 -5.93 11.11 -2.74
N PHE A 280 -4.84 11.61 -2.14
CA PHE A 280 -4.74 12.97 -1.64
C PHE A 280 -3.28 13.36 -1.34
N ASP A 281 -3.01 14.65 -1.28
CA ASP A 281 -1.73 15.19 -0.80
C ASP A 281 -1.87 15.73 0.62
N GLY A 282 -0.78 15.70 1.38
CA GLY A 282 -0.78 16.16 2.76
C GLY A 282 0.57 16.61 3.27
N VAL A 283 0.55 17.14 4.50
CA VAL A 283 1.74 17.58 5.21
C VAL A 283 1.72 16.98 6.62
N LEU A 284 2.77 16.26 6.99
CA LEU A 284 2.96 15.81 8.36
C LEU A 284 3.27 17.00 9.25
N THR A 285 2.56 17.08 10.36
CA THR A 285 2.87 18.05 11.41
C THR A 285 4.23 17.72 12.03
N PRO A 286 4.85 18.68 12.73
CA PRO A 286 6.13 18.43 13.41
C PRO A 286 6.05 17.33 14.49
N LEU A 287 4.87 17.04 15.06
CA LEU A 287 4.66 15.95 16.02
C LEU A 287 4.67 14.55 15.37
N LEU A 288 4.42 14.49 14.07
CA LEU A 288 4.45 13.27 13.26
C LEU A 288 5.69 13.22 12.36
N THR A 289 6.56 14.23 12.38
CA THR A 289 7.81 14.24 11.63
C THR A 289 8.94 13.76 12.57
N PRO A 290 9.83 12.86 12.14
CA PRO A 290 10.85 12.32 13.03
C PRO A 290 11.81 13.46 13.39
N SER A 291 12.00 13.66 14.70
CA SER A 291 12.77 14.77 15.25
C SER A 291 14.27 14.49 15.21
N HIS A 292 15.09 15.53 15.31
CA HIS A 292 16.55 15.40 15.38
C HIS A 292 17.08 14.84 16.71
N ASN A 293 16.23 14.70 17.74
CA ASN A 293 16.66 14.37 19.10
C ASN A 293 15.74 13.32 19.73
N GLU A 294 16.16 12.05 19.74
CA GLU A 294 15.88 11.11 20.83
C GLU A 294 17.07 10.16 21.00
N VAL A 295 18.09 10.62 21.72
CA VAL A 295 18.76 9.72 22.66
C VAL A 295 17.89 9.78 23.90
N LEU A 296 17.06 8.76 24.13
CA LEU A 296 16.43 8.57 25.43
C LEU A 296 17.56 8.53 26.48
N PRO A 297 17.47 9.27 27.59
CA PRO A 297 18.39 9.06 28.70
C PRO A 297 18.31 7.59 29.11
N GLN A 298 19.46 6.92 29.17
CA GLN A 298 19.55 5.64 29.86
C GLN A 298 19.05 5.85 31.28
N ASP A 299 18.05 5.05 31.68
CA ASP A 299 17.61 4.94 33.07
C ASP A 299 18.79 4.52 33.93
N ASP A 300 19.42 5.51 34.57
CA ASP A 300 20.29 5.31 35.72
C ASP A 300 20.15 6.54 36.62
N GLN A 301 19.16 6.48 37.52
CA GLN A 301 19.31 6.78 38.95
C GLN A 301 17.94 6.75 39.64
N ILE A 302 17.63 5.60 40.22
CA ILE A 302 16.70 5.51 41.35
C ILE A 302 17.43 6.17 42.53
N ALA A 303 17.10 7.43 42.81
CA ALA A 303 17.42 8.05 44.08
C ALA A 303 16.26 7.77 45.06
N LEU A 304 16.57 6.97 46.08
CA LEU A 304 15.76 6.78 47.28
C LEU A 304 15.44 8.13 47.92
N VAL A 305 14.16 8.43 48.09
CA VAL A 305 13.69 9.46 49.03
C VAL A 305 12.77 8.77 50.03
N GLU A 306 13.17 8.85 51.29
CA GLU A 306 12.56 8.28 52.48
C GLU A 306 11.17 8.87 52.79
N ASP A 307 10.44 8.09 53.58
CA ASP A 307 9.08 8.24 54.06
C ASP A 307 8.69 9.64 54.56
N ILE A 308 7.53 10.13 54.12
CA ILE A 308 6.71 11.06 54.90
C ILE A 308 5.25 10.60 54.85
N GLU A 309 4.73 10.31 56.05
CA GLU A 309 3.40 9.83 56.36
C GLU A 309 2.28 10.74 55.84
N TYR A 310 1.26 10.14 55.23
CA TYR A 310 0.01 10.79 54.86
C TYR A 310 -0.94 10.78 56.06
N SER A 311 -1.10 11.91 56.74
CA SER A 311 -2.25 12.13 57.63
C SER A 311 -3.25 13.06 56.94
N ALA A 312 -4.45 12.51 56.74
CA ALA A 312 -5.60 13.23 56.22
C ALA A 312 -6.04 14.32 57.20
N ASN A 313 -6.33 15.52 56.68
CA ASN A 313 -7.39 16.35 57.24
C ASN A 313 -7.96 17.32 56.21
N ILE A 314 -9.25 17.12 55.97
CA ILE A 314 -10.19 18.02 55.31
C ILE A 314 -10.30 19.28 56.17
N ASN A 315 -10.19 20.47 55.57
CA ASN A 315 -11.09 21.57 55.93
C ASN A 315 -11.12 22.72 54.91
N SER A 316 -12.36 23.17 54.71
CA SER A 316 -12.83 24.28 53.92
C SER A 316 -12.28 25.64 54.35
N SER A 317 -12.08 26.57 53.42
CA SER A 317 -12.65 27.93 53.52
C SER A 317 -12.44 28.75 52.26
N ARG A 318 -13.49 29.51 51.92
CA ARG A 318 -13.53 30.60 50.94
C ARG A 318 -12.77 31.83 51.47
N MET A 319 -12.14 32.60 50.58
CA MET A 319 -12.43 34.02 50.30
C MET A 319 -11.26 34.74 49.62
N ASN A 320 -11.59 35.54 48.57
CA ASN A 320 -11.11 36.89 48.19
C ASN A 320 -9.60 37.21 48.15
N ARG A 321 -9.10 38.19 47.40
CA ARG A 321 -9.43 39.03 46.22
C ARG A 321 -8.16 39.89 46.07
N ASP A 322 -7.84 40.29 44.84
CA ASP A 322 -6.90 41.39 44.52
C ASP A 322 -5.42 41.10 44.88
N SER A 323 -4.39 41.37 44.08
CA SER A 323 -4.15 42.28 42.97
C SER A 323 -2.75 41.92 42.44
N TYR A 324 -2.48 42.03 41.14
CA TYR A 324 -1.22 42.57 40.60
C TYR A 324 -1.40 42.79 39.09
N LEU A 325 -1.71 44.03 38.75
CA LEU A 325 -1.56 44.61 37.41
C LEU A 325 -0.06 44.90 37.21
N GLY A 326 0.52 44.42 36.12
CA GLY A 326 1.90 44.70 35.75
C GLY A 326 2.29 44.16 34.37
N LYS A 327 1.80 44.84 33.34
CA LYS A 327 2.25 44.91 31.93
C LYS A 327 3.44 44.04 31.50
N ASP A 328 3.24 43.24 30.45
CA ASP A 328 3.93 43.46 29.16
C ASP A 328 3.13 42.85 28.00
N LYS A 329 2.69 43.74 27.09
CA LYS A 329 2.05 43.41 25.81
C LYS A 329 3.15 43.42 24.75
N LYS A 330 3.34 42.31 24.01
CA LYS A 330 3.67 42.34 22.58
C LYS A 330 3.53 40.96 21.92
N THR A 331 2.64 40.93 20.92
CA THR A 331 2.55 39.99 19.78
C THR A 331 2.14 38.55 20.07
N GLU A 332 0.85 38.34 20.31
CA GLU A 332 0.16 37.13 19.83
C GLU A 332 -0.44 37.47 18.46
N ILE A 333 0.05 36.82 17.41
CA ILE A 333 -0.60 36.82 16.09
C ILE A 333 -1.65 35.71 16.16
N ASN A 334 -2.92 36.12 16.13
CA ASN A 334 -4.05 35.22 16.27
C ASN A 334 -4.25 34.45 14.95
N SER A 335 -4.01 33.14 14.97
CA SER A 335 -4.13 32.26 13.80
C SER A 335 -5.53 32.23 13.18
N LEU A 336 -6.56 32.68 13.90
CA LEU A 336 -7.92 32.84 13.37
C LEU A 336 -8.04 33.99 12.35
N ASP A 337 -7.28 35.08 12.51
CA ASP A 337 -7.41 36.24 11.63
C ASP A 337 -6.81 35.95 10.24
N MET A 338 -5.74 35.16 10.18
CA MET A 338 -5.15 34.71 8.91
C MET A 338 -6.04 33.72 8.15
N VAL A 339 -6.80 32.87 8.86
CA VAL A 339 -7.76 31.94 8.24
C VAL A 339 -8.96 32.71 7.69
N ASN A 340 -9.44 33.71 8.43
CA ASN A 340 -10.55 34.55 7.99
C ASN A 340 -10.17 35.46 6.80
N ASP A 341 -8.94 35.96 6.74
CA ASP A 341 -8.46 36.72 5.58
C ASP A 341 -8.32 35.85 4.32
N CYS A 342 -7.99 34.56 4.48
CA CYS A 342 -7.92 33.60 3.38
C CYS A 342 -9.32 33.25 2.83
N LEU A 343 -10.30 33.07 3.72
CA LEU A 343 -11.68 32.74 3.35
C LEU A 343 -12.45 33.91 2.72
N ASN A 344 -12.08 35.16 3.03
CA ASN A 344 -12.73 36.36 2.50
C ASN A 344 -12.00 36.98 1.30
N SER A 345 -11.00 36.29 0.74
CA SER A 345 -10.28 36.76 -0.44
C SER A 345 -11.13 36.63 -1.71
N PRO A 346 -11.24 37.68 -2.55
CA PRO A 346 -12.06 37.68 -3.79
C PRO A 346 -11.53 36.74 -4.90
N LEU A 347 -10.48 35.96 -4.63
CA LEU A 347 -9.93 34.94 -5.54
C LEU A 347 -10.70 33.60 -5.48
N LEU A 348 -11.54 33.37 -4.46
CA LEU A 348 -12.32 32.13 -4.29
C LEU A 348 -13.62 32.11 -5.12
N GLU A 349 -14.18 33.27 -5.49
CA GLU A 349 -15.37 33.33 -6.36
C GLU A 349 -15.06 33.06 -7.84
N SER A 350 -13.81 33.23 -8.30
CA SER A 350 -13.43 32.95 -9.70
C SER A 350 -13.10 31.48 -10.00
N VAL A 351 -13.13 30.61 -8.99
CA VAL A 351 -12.83 29.16 -9.13
C VAL A 351 -14.09 28.29 -9.00
N ILE A 352 -15.24 28.87 -8.61
CA ILE A 352 -16.50 28.15 -8.43
C ILE A 352 -17.57 28.72 -9.39
N THR A 353 -17.36 28.59 -10.71
CA THR A 353 -18.36 28.40 -11.79
C THR A 353 -17.62 28.49 -13.14
N PRO A 354 -17.77 27.50 -14.05
CA PRO A 354 -19.06 27.08 -14.60
C PRO A 354 -19.21 25.55 -14.72
N ALA A 355 -20.13 24.96 -13.95
CA ALA A 355 -20.66 23.61 -14.19
C ALA A 355 -22.17 23.54 -13.88
N GLY A 356 -22.87 24.67 -14.02
CA GLY A 356 -24.31 24.78 -13.73
C GLY A 356 -25.25 24.40 -14.88
N ASP A 357 -24.75 24.32 -16.13
CA ASP A 357 -25.61 24.26 -17.32
C ASP A 357 -25.56 22.93 -18.10
N SER A 358 -25.28 21.78 -17.46
CA SER A 358 -25.49 20.47 -18.11
C SER A 358 -26.24 19.40 -17.30
N PHE A 359 -26.72 19.71 -16.10
CA PHE A 359 -27.44 18.73 -15.25
C PHE A 359 -28.98 18.69 -15.45
N GLY A 360 -29.50 19.33 -16.51
CA GLY A 360 -30.93 19.39 -16.82
C GLY A 360 -31.49 18.27 -17.72
N TYR A 361 -30.69 17.29 -18.11
CA TYR A 361 -31.10 16.24 -19.05
C TYR A 361 -30.66 14.83 -18.64
N GLN A 362 -30.75 14.46 -17.37
CA GLN A 362 -30.58 13.03 -17.00
C GLN A 362 -31.14 12.63 -15.64
N THR A 363 -32.28 13.16 -15.20
CA THR A 363 -33.09 12.51 -14.16
C THR A 363 -34.57 12.74 -14.43
N GLY A 364 -35.26 11.70 -14.91
CA GLY A 364 -36.71 11.69 -15.00
C GLY A 364 -37.33 11.61 -13.61
N ILE A 365 -37.60 12.77 -12.99
CA ILE A 365 -38.47 12.87 -11.81
C ILE A 365 -39.47 13.99 -12.09
N VAL A 366 -40.66 13.59 -12.51
CA VAL A 366 -41.84 14.44 -12.57
C VAL A 366 -42.33 14.64 -11.13
N LEU A 367 -42.14 15.85 -10.58
CA LEU A 367 -42.93 16.32 -9.44
C LEU A 367 -43.72 17.54 -9.90
N GLY A 368 -44.89 17.27 -10.47
CA GLY A 368 -45.94 18.27 -10.60
C GLY A 368 -46.56 18.55 -9.23
N ARG A 369 -46.77 19.83 -8.93
CA ARG A 369 -47.98 20.32 -8.24
C ARG A 369 -48.09 21.83 -8.38
N ASP A 370 -49.03 22.21 -9.24
CA ASP A 370 -49.69 23.50 -9.23
C ASP A 370 -50.26 23.86 -7.84
N GLY A 371 -50.28 25.15 -7.54
CA GLY A 371 -50.97 25.71 -6.38
C GLY A 371 -50.86 27.24 -6.28
N GLN A 372 -51.69 27.93 -7.07
CA GLN A 372 -52.26 29.29 -6.95
C GLN A 372 -52.09 29.98 -5.57
N ILE A 373 -51.91 31.31 -5.42
CA ILE A 373 -52.45 32.51 -6.11
C ILE A 373 -51.38 33.60 -6.16
#